data_AF-F5XZF9-F1
#
_entry.id   AF-F5XZF9-F1
#
_cell.length_a   1.000
_cell.length_b   1.000
_cell.length_c   1.000
_cell.angle_alpha   90.00
_cell.angle_beta   90.00
_cell.angle_gamma   90.00
#
_symmetry.space_group_name_H-M   'P 1'
#
loop_
_entity.id
_entity.type
_entity.pdbx_description
1 polymer ?
#
loop_
_entity_poly.entity_id
_entity_poly.type
_entity_poly.pdbx_seq_one_letter_code
_entity_poly.pdbx_strand_id
1 'polypeptide(L)' 'MATTDYRIESNQPLSGGLLPAGRGHYLVRDRGLAVALAAKAARGPATQEVRVVHVPTGEIVFRKTAERAAADGLDA' A
#
# COMPACT_ATOMS: atom_id res chain seq x y z
N MET A 1 -3.96 14.81 19.63
CA MET A 1 -3.26 14.13 18.52
C MET A 1 -4.11 14.29 17.27
N ALA A 2 -3.59 14.91 16.21
CA ALA A 2 -4.33 15.00 14.96
C ALA A 2 -4.44 13.58 14.38
N THR A 3 -5.66 13.03 14.35
CA THR A 3 -5.91 11.79 13.64
C THR A 3 -5.83 12.11 12.17
N THR A 4 -4.77 11.66 11.50
CA THR A 4 -4.60 11.95 10.09
C THR A 4 -4.93 10.74 9.25
N ASP A 5 -5.70 10.96 8.19
CA ASP A 5 -6.07 9.92 7.26
C ASP A 5 -4.94 9.64 6.27
N TYR A 6 -4.66 8.37 6.08
CA TYR A 6 -3.75 7.82 5.09
C TYR A 6 -4.55 6.98 4.11
N ARG A 7 -4.39 7.25 2.81
CA ARG A 7 -5.04 6.52 1.73
C ARG A 7 -4.06 5.53 1.12
N ILE A 8 -4.37 4.24 1.17
CA ILE A 8 -3.69 3.21 0.39
C ILE A 8 -4.27 3.26 -1.00
N GLU A 9 -3.45 3.34 -2.03
CA GLU A 9 -3.83 3.32 -3.44
C GLU A 9 -3.08 2.22 -4.17
N SER A 10 -3.70 1.65 -5.19
CA SER A 10 -3.08 0.65 -6.05
C SER A 10 -3.49 0.82 -7.50
N ASN A 11 -2.54 0.64 -8.42
CA ASN A 11 -2.79 0.68 -9.86
C ASN A 11 -3.45 -0.61 -10.40
N GLN A 12 -3.52 -1.65 -9.58
CA GLN A 12 -4.14 -2.95 -9.87
C GLN A 12 -5.06 -3.33 -8.70
N PRO A 13 -6.06 -4.21 -8.89
CA PRO A 13 -6.84 -4.75 -7.80
C PRO A 13 -5.92 -5.31 -6.71
N LEU A 14 -6.12 -4.90 -5.46
CA LEU A 14 -5.36 -5.47 -4.35
C LEU A 14 -5.86 -6.91 -4.12
N SER A 15 -4.99 -7.87 -4.40
CA SER A 15 -5.25 -9.30 -4.20
C SER A 15 -4.58 -9.73 -2.90
N GLY A 16 -5.33 -9.80 -1.80
CA GLY A 16 -4.80 -10.27 -0.52
C GLY A 16 -5.87 -10.33 0.57
N GLY A 17 -5.89 -11.40 1.36
CA GLY A 17 -6.94 -11.71 2.33
C GLY A 17 -7.12 -10.73 3.51
N LEU A 18 -6.34 -9.65 3.59
CA LEU A 18 -6.49 -8.61 4.61
C LEU A 18 -7.22 -7.36 4.12
N LEU A 19 -7.44 -7.22 2.82
CA LEU A 19 -8.12 -6.05 2.25
C LEU A 19 -9.37 -6.53 1.50
N PRO A 20 -10.57 -6.02 1.86
CA PRO A 20 -11.80 -6.45 1.20
C PRO A 20 -11.76 -6.14 -0.30
N ALA A 21 -11.72 -7.19 -1.12
CA ALA A 21 -11.63 -7.09 -2.56
C ALA A 21 -12.64 -6.09 -3.14
N GLY A 22 -12.18 -5.23 -4.05
CA GLY A 22 -13.06 -4.39 -4.88
C GLY A 22 -12.97 -2.88 -4.67
N ARG A 23 -12.24 -2.37 -3.68
CA ARG A 23 -11.99 -0.93 -3.53
C ARG A 23 -10.53 -0.63 -3.84
N GLY A 24 -10.29 0.11 -4.93
CA GLY A 24 -8.94 0.52 -5.36
C GLY A 24 -8.23 1.46 -4.37
N HIS A 25 -8.88 1.83 -3.26
CA HIS A 25 -8.26 2.59 -2.18
C HIS A 25 -8.85 2.26 -0.79
N TYR A 26 -8.03 2.42 0.26
CA TYR A 26 -8.40 2.21 1.67
C TYR A 26 -7.97 3.41 2.52
N LEU A 27 -8.81 3.84 3.46
CA LEU A 27 -8.47 4.90 4.40
C LEU A 27 -8.12 4.31 5.77
N VAL A 28 -7.00 4.75 6.33
CA VAL A 28 -6.45 4.28 7.60
C VAL A 28 -5.99 5.49 8.40
N ARG A 29 -6.36 5.56 9.68
CA ARG A 29 -6.07 6.72 10.55
C ARG A 29 -4.68 6.69 11.20
N ASP A 30 -3.89 5.67 10.87
CA ASP A 30 -2.57 5.44 11.41
C ASP A 30 -1.57 5.15 10.27
N ARG A 31 -0.42 5.83 10.30
CA ARG A 31 0.61 5.72 9.27
C ARG A 31 1.22 4.32 9.25
N GLY A 32 1.56 3.78 10.42
CA GLY A 32 2.22 2.49 10.55
C GLY A 32 1.34 1.36 10.02
N LEU A 33 0.07 1.38 10.39
CA LEU A 33 -0.93 0.43 9.90
C LEU A 33 -1.16 0.57 8.39
N ALA A 34 -1.23 1.79 7.86
CA ALA A 34 -1.39 2.03 6.42
C ALA A 34 -0.22 1.45 5.62
N VAL A 35 1.01 1.66 6.10
CA VAL A 35 2.24 1.12 5.48
C VAL A 35 2.27 -0.41 5.56
N ALA A 36 1.95 -1.00 6.72
CA ALA A 36 1.95 -2.45 6.89
C ALA A 36 0.93 -3.13 5.97
N LEU A 37 -0.28 -2.56 5.84
CA LEU A 37 -1.31 -3.05 4.93
C LEU A 37 -0.87 -2.92 3.47
N ALA A 38 -0.32 -1.77 3.07
CA ALA A 38 0.18 -1.54 1.71
C ALA A 38 1.32 -2.51 1.34
N ALA A 39 2.28 -2.69 2.25
CA ALA A 39 3.41 -3.59 2.07
C ALA A 39 2.97 -5.05 1.89
N LYS A 40 1.94 -5.47 2.64
CA LYS A 40 1.40 -6.84 2.60
C LYS A 40 0.45 -7.09 1.44
N ALA A 41 -0.26 -6.07 0.97
CA ALA A 41 -1.21 -6.19 -0.15
C ALA A 41 -0.52 -6.28 -1.52
N ALA A 42 0.72 -5.82 -1.63
CA ALA A 42 1.54 -5.96 -2.83
C ALA A 42 2.05 -7.40 -2.98
N ARG A 43 1.23 -8.26 -3.61
CA ARG A 43 1.55 -9.64 -4.00
C ARG A 43 1.18 -9.96 -5.46
N GLY A 44 0.81 -8.95 -6.24
CA GLY A 44 0.38 -9.06 -7.63
C GLY A 44 1.54 -9.13 -8.64
N PRO A 45 1.24 -9.03 -9.94
CA PRO A 45 2.23 -9.13 -11.02
C PRO A 45 3.31 -8.06 -10.91
N ALA A 46 4.42 -8.24 -11.65
CA ALA A 46 5.59 -7.33 -11.64
C ALA A 46 5.28 -5.85 -12.00
N THR A 47 4.07 -5.55 -12.42
CA THR A 47 3.59 -4.20 -12.74
C THR A 47 2.73 -3.59 -11.64
N GLN A 48 2.47 -4.31 -10.54
CA GLN A 48 1.68 -3.80 -9.42
C GLN A 48 2.48 -2.79 -8.62
N GLU A 49 1.83 -1.66 -8.35
CA GLU A 49 2.34 -0.60 -7.52
C GLU A 49 1.31 -0.24 -6.46
N VAL A 50 1.77 -0.20 -5.20
CA VAL A 50 0.96 0.19 -4.05
C VAL A 50 1.59 1.40 -3.38
N ARG A 51 0.77 2.41 -3.09
CA ARG A 51 1.18 3.67 -2.48
C ARG A 51 0.37 3.95 -1.22
N VAL A 52 0.99 4.64 -0.27
CA VAL A 52 0.30 5.25 0.87
C VAL A 52 0.43 6.75 0.75
N VAL A 53 -0.70 7.44 0.71
CA VAL A 53 -0.81 8.88 0.55
C VAL A 53 -1.32 9.49 1.85
N HIS A 54 -0.63 10.50 2.36
CA HIS A 54 -1.08 11.30 3.48
C HIS A 54 -2.14 12.31 2.99
N VAL A 55 -3.41 12.06 3.32
CA VAL A 55 -4.56 12.72 2.69
C VAL A 55 -4.50 14.25 2.77
N PRO A 56 -4.16 14.89 3.91
CA PRO A 56 -4.17 16.35 3.98
C PRO A 56 -3.11 17.05 3.13
N THR A 57 -2.00 16.36 2.84
CA THR A 57 -0.86 16.96 2.11
C THR A 57 -0.71 16.43 0.70
N GLY A 58 -1.31 15.27 0.38
CA GLY A 58 -1.03 14.52 -0.84
C GLY A 58 0.34 13.82 -0.86
N GLU A 59 1.14 13.89 0.20
CA GLU A 59 2.47 13.30 0.25
C GLU A 59 2.41 11.76 0.19
N ILE A 60 3.24 11.14 -0.66
CA ILE A 60 3.40 9.69 -0.71
C ILE A 60 4.40 9.27 0.38
N VAL A 61 3.88 8.75 1.49
CA VAL A 61 4.71 8.32 2.63
C VAL A 61 5.28 6.91 2.48
N PHE A 62 4.76 6.14 1.52
CA PHE A 62 5.26 4.82 1.15
C PHE A 62 4.91 4.51 -0.30
N ARG A 63 5.85 3.90 -1.02
CA ARG A 63 5.67 3.41 -2.39
C ARG A 63 6.40 2.08 -2.53
N LYS A 64 5.66 1.06 -2.97
CA LYS A 64 6.21 -0.24 -3.32
C LYS A 64 5.90 -0.52 -4.79
N THR A 65 6.95 -0.65 -5.58
CA THR A 65 6.93 -1.16 -6.96
C THR A 65 7.38 -2.61 -6.96
N ALA A 66 7.00 -3.41 -7.95
CA ALA A 66 7.40 -4.82 -7.96
C ALA A 66 8.91 -5.03 -8.15
N GLU A 67 9.63 -4.10 -8.79
CA GLU A 67 11.12 -4.10 -8.79
C GLU A 67 11.67 -4.10 -7.36
N ARG A 68 11.03 -3.38 -6.45
CA ARG A 68 11.41 -3.32 -5.04
C ARG A 68 10.94 -4.55 -4.25
N ALA A 69 9.89 -5.24 -4.70
CA ALA A 69 9.48 -6.53 -4.15
C ALA A 69 10.42 -7.67 -4.55
N ALA A 70 10.96 -7.64 -5.77
CA ALA A 70 12.00 -8.57 -6.22
C ALA A 70 13.32 -8.37 -5.46
N ALA A 71 13.66 -7.12 -5.13
CA ALA A 71 14.83 -6.80 -4.31
C ALA A 71 14.68 -7.21 -2.82
N ASP A 72 13.46 -7.18 -2.29
CA ASP A 72 13.11 -7.69 -0.93
C ASP A 72 13.01 -9.24 -0.87
N GLY A 73 13.19 -9.91 -2.02
CA GLY A 73 13.08 -11.37 -2.18
C GLY A 73 14.36 -12.04 -2.66
N LEU A 74 15.54 -11.53 -2.26
CA LEU A 74 16.77 -12.30 -2.37
C LEU A 74 16.87 -13.29 -1.19
N ASP A 75 16.97 -14.58 -1.54
CA ASP A 75 17.12 -15.78 -0.70
C ASP A 75 15.85 -16.41 -0.07
N ALA A 76 15.25 -17.36 -0.80
CA ALA A 76 15.00 -18.74 -0.33
C ALA A 76 14.50 -19.63 -1.49
#